data_AF-A0A961I769-F1
#
_entry.id   AF-A0A961I769-F1
#
_cell.length_a   1.000
_cell.length_b   1.000
_cell.length_c   1.000
_cell.angle_alpha   90.00
_cell.angle_beta   90.00
_cell.angle_gamma   90.00
#
_symmetry.space_group_name_H-M   'P 1'
#
loop_
_entity.id
_entity.type
_entity.pdbx_description
1 polymer ?
#
loop_
_entity_poly.entity_id
_entity_poly.type
_entity_poly.pdbx_seq_one_letter_code
_entity_poly.pdbx_strand_id
1 'polypeptide(L)'
;PGQRNLLRQFLMVGRLLLEQAEKEYAIEVKPDSDFDYRIGRVRHRMLDNIARRMELKNYNKESDAINKLRHLTSILELIEINYPMKDLPKLSAADMKWCQRECVKAYDMIVIKREYLVSRPTPERFYEWLARFESYVLGKTPRMLGGHPPQLPRNAYLSFATPFKLGQYYDDYSRDKSKTVEKVLGKLRQDMEKLLEDSHQLTYTLVDPGDVGGV
;
A
#
# COMPACT_ATOMS: atom_id res chain seq x y z
N PRO A 1 -23.79 27.23 -7.20
CA PRO A 1 -22.43 26.64 -7.16
C PRO A 1 -22.39 25.51 -6.13
N GLY A 2 -22.87 24.34 -6.55
CA GLY A 2 -23.23 23.20 -5.70
C GLY A 2 -22.03 22.51 -5.05
N GLN A 3 -22.26 21.99 -3.84
CA GLN A 3 -21.28 21.56 -2.85
C GLN A 3 -20.28 20.52 -3.39
N ARG A 4 -19.06 20.96 -3.74
CA ARG A 4 -17.92 20.04 -3.90
C ARG A 4 -17.50 19.57 -2.51
N ASN A 5 -17.89 18.34 -2.15
CA ASN A 5 -17.50 17.76 -0.87
C ASN A 5 -15.97 17.51 -0.79
N LEU A 6 -15.46 17.31 0.43
CA LEU A 6 -14.03 17.16 0.68
C LEU A 6 -13.42 15.98 -0.10
N LEU A 7 -14.17 14.87 -0.21
CA LEU A 7 -13.74 13.69 -0.96
C LEU A 7 -13.45 14.03 -2.42
N ARG A 8 -14.34 14.77 -3.10
CA ARG A 8 -14.14 15.20 -4.49
C ARG A 8 -12.85 16.00 -4.68
N GLN A 9 -12.52 16.88 -3.73
CA GLN A 9 -11.31 17.69 -3.79
C GLN A 9 -10.05 16.84 -3.69
N PHE A 10 -10.02 15.89 -2.76
CA PHE A 10 -8.92 14.93 -2.65
C PHE A 10 -8.78 14.09 -3.92
N LEU A 11 -9.88 13.54 -4.45
CA LEU A 11 -9.85 12.74 -5.68
C LEU A 11 -9.34 13.55 -6.87
N MET A 12 -9.67 14.84 -6.95
CA MET A 12 -9.16 15.75 -7.96
C MET A 12 -7.64 15.96 -7.84
N VAL A 13 -7.11 16.14 -6.63
CA VAL A 13 -5.67 16.23 -6.38
C VAL A 13 -4.99 14.92 -6.77
N GLY A 14 -5.54 13.77 -6.37
CA GLY A 14 -5.02 12.45 -6.75
C GLY A 14 -4.98 12.25 -8.26
N ARG A 15 -6.00 12.72 -8.99
CA ARG A 15 -6.02 12.71 -10.46
C ARG A 15 -4.92 13.57 -11.06
N LEU A 16 -4.71 14.80 -10.57
CA LEU A 16 -3.65 15.67 -11.07
C LEU A 16 -2.27 15.06 -10.84
N LEU A 17 -2.06 14.41 -9.69
CA LEU A 17 -0.81 13.72 -9.38
C LEU A 17 -0.58 12.51 -10.28
N LEU A 18 -1.62 11.74 -10.57
CA LEU A 18 -1.56 10.64 -11.54
C LEU A 18 -1.17 11.16 -12.93
N GLU A 19 -1.83 12.21 -13.42
CA GLU A 19 -1.53 12.81 -14.73
C GLU A 19 -0.10 13.36 -14.80
N GLN A 20 0.41 13.92 -13.70
CA GLN A 20 1.79 14.37 -13.60
C GLN A 20 2.78 13.20 -13.59
N ALA A 21 2.48 12.12 -12.87
CA ALA A 21 3.30 10.92 -12.85
C ALA A 21 3.33 10.25 -14.23
N GLU A 22 2.20 10.15 -14.92
CA GLU A 22 2.16 9.61 -16.29
C GLU A 22 3.07 10.40 -17.23
N LYS A 23 3.12 11.73 -17.10
CA LYS A 23 4.08 12.57 -17.85
C LYS A 23 5.54 12.29 -17.43
N GLU A 24 5.83 12.25 -16.13
CA GLU A 24 7.18 12.01 -15.58
C GLU A 24 7.75 10.67 -16.05
N TYR A 25 6.93 9.63 -16.09
CA TYR A 25 7.34 8.27 -16.46
C TYR A 25 7.10 7.92 -17.94
N ALA A 26 6.73 8.89 -18.76
CA ALA A 26 6.43 8.77 -20.18
C ALA A 26 5.42 7.63 -20.48
N ILE A 27 4.29 7.66 -19.78
CA ILE A 27 3.18 6.72 -19.94
C ILE A 27 2.08 7.42 -20.75
N GLU A 28 1.66 6.76 -21.82
CA GLU A 28 0.52 7.22 -22.62
C GLU A 28 -0.77 7.13 -21.81
N VAL A 29 -1.48 8.26 -21.72
CA VAL A 29 -2.76 8.34 -21.02
C VAL A 29 -3.81 7.62 -21.86
N LYS A 30 -4.38 6.55 -21.31
CA LYS A 30 -5.54 5.88 -21.90
C LYS A 30 -6.82 6.49 -21.30
N PRO A 31 -7.59 7.29 -22.06
CA PRO A 31 -8.72 8.05 -21.53
C PRO A 31 -9.83 7.16 -20.95
N ASP A 32 -10.03 5.98 -21.56
CA ASP A 32 -11.09 5.04 -21.20
C ASP A 32 -10.72 4.10 -20.03
N SER A 33 -9.52 4.26 -19.47
CA SER A 33 -9.06 3.44 -18.34
C SER A 33 -9.41 4.06 -17.00
N ASP A 34 -9.81 3.23 -16.03
CA ASP A 34 -10.07 3.70 -14.69
C ASP A 34 -8.79 4.18 -13.95
N PHE A 35 -9.01 4.89 -12.85
CA PHE A 35 -7.94 5.49 -12.06
C PHE A 35 -6.97 4.45 -11.47
N ASP A 36 -7.50 3.32 -10.97
CA ASP A 36 -6.70 2.31 -10.30
C ASP A 36 -5.82 1.53 -11.30
N TYR A 37 -6.31 1.28 -12.51
CA TYR A 37 -5.55 0.72 -13.63
C TYR A 37 -4.40 1.65 -14.02
N ARG A 38 -4.69 2.96 -14.17
CA ARG A 38 -3.69 3.96 -14.54
C ARG A 38 -2.59 4.10 -13.47
N ILE A 39 -2.95 4.17 -12.19
CA ILE A 39 -1.98 4.08 -11.08
C ILE A 39 -1.17 2.78 -11.17
N GLY A 40 -1.83 1.66 -11.47
CA GLY A 40 -1.20 0.37 -11.68
C GLY A 40 -0.09 0.43 -12.74
N ARG A 41 -0.33 1.09 -13.86
CA ARG A 41 0.65 1.30 -14.92
C ARG A 41 1.85 2.14 -14.45
N VAL A 42 1.59 3.23 -13.73
CA VAL A 42 2.64 4.10 -13.16
C VAL A 42 3.56 3.33 -12.23
N ARG A 43 3.01 2.64 -11.22
CA ARG A 43 3.84 1.90 -10.25
C ARG A 43 4.67 0.79 -10.90
N HIS A 44 4.10 0.07 -11.87
CA HIS A 44 4.87 -0.96 -12.58
C HIS A 44 6.00 -0.34 -13.40
N ARG A 45 5.74 0.78 -14.08
CA ARG A 45 6.76 1.51 -14.84
C ARG A 45 7.89 2.01 -13.95
N MET A 46 7.59 2.54 -12.76
CA MET A 46 8.58 2.92 -11.75
C MET A 46 9.47 1.74 -11.36
N LEU A 47 8.86 0.63 -10.93
CA LEU A 47 9.58 -0.56 -10.49
C LEU A 47 10.45 -1.16 -11.61
N ASP A 48 9.95 -1.18 -12.85
CA ASP A 48 10.70 -1.66 -14.00
C ASP A 48 11.86 -0.72 -14.37
N ASN A 49 11.73 0.59 -14.13
CA ASN A 49 12.81 1.55 -14.32
C ASN A 49 13.92 1.35 -13.28
N ILE A 50 13.55 1.09 -12.02
CA ILE A 50 14.49 0.78 -10.95
C ILE A 50 15.26 -0.50 -11.28
N ALA A 51 14.57 -1.58 -11.64
CA ALA A 51 15.21 -2.84 -12.03
C ALA A 51 16.18 -2.67 -13.20
N ARG A 52 15.82 -1.84 -14.20
CA ARG A 52 16.70 -1.49 -15.33
C ARG A 52 17.91 -0.68 -14.88
N ARG A 53 17.74 0.31 -14.00
CA ARG A 53 18.84 1.12 -13.45
C ARG A 53 19.82 0.27 -12.63
N MET A 54 19.30 -0.75 -11.96
CA MET A 54 20.07 -1.72 -11.19
C MET A 54 20.63 -2.88 -12.03
N GLU A 55 20.33 -2.94 -13.33
CA GLU A 55 20.77 -4.02 -14.24
C GLU A 55 20.43 -5.44 -13.73
N LEU A 56 19.26 -5.60 -13.08
CA LEU A 56 18.88 -6.87 -12.47
C LEU A 56 18.54 -7.94 -13.51
N LYS A 57 19.27 -9.05 -13.47
CA LYS A 57 19.08 -10.20 -14.36
C LYS A 57 17.85 -11.04 -14.01
N ASN A 58 17.54 -11.18 -12.72
CA ASN A 58 16.47 -12.06 -12.22
C ASN A 58 15.16 -11.32 -11.89
N TYR A 59 14.91 -10.18 -12.54
CA TYR A 59 13.72 -9.38 -12.28
C TYR A 59 12.52 -9.90 -13.07
N ASN A 60 11.50 -10.42 -12.37
CA ASN A 60 10.25 -10.84 -12.98
C ASN A 60 9.32 -9.65 -13.25
N LYS A 61 9.20 -9.26 -14.53
CA LYS A 61 8.34 -8.16 -14.98
C LYS A 61 6.85 -8.47 -14.88
N GLU A 62 6.45 -9.74 -14.84
CA GLU A 62 5.03 -10.14 -14.76
C GLU A 62 4.54 -10.29 -13.32
N SER A 63 5.44 -10.15 -12.34
CA SER A 63 5.08 -10.20 -10.92
C SER A 63 4.23 -8.99 -10.49
N ASP A 64 3.40 -9.17 -9.47
CA ASP A 64 2.65 -8.07 -8.88
C ASP A 64 3.58 -7.00 -8.28
N ALA A 65 3.05 -5.79 -8.13
CA ALA A 65 3.83 -4.63 -7.73
C ALA A 65 4.44 -4.77 -6.33
N ILE A 66 3.78 -5.47 -5.40
CA ILE A 66 4.27 -5.63 -4.03
C ILE A 66 5.48 -6.56 -4.01
N ASN A 67 5.41 -7.69 -4.73
CA ASN A 67 6.52 -8.62 -4.82
C ASN A 67 7.72 -8.02 -5.58
N LYS A 68 7.47 -7.26 -6.65
CA LYS A 68 8.51 -6.46 -7.32
C LYS A 68 9.18 -5.48 -6.36
N LEU A 69 8.40 -4.72 -5.59
CA LEU A 69 8.92 -3.75 -4.63
C LEU A 69 9.80 -4.44 -3.58
N ARG A 70 9.30 -5.51 -2.93
CA ARG A 70 10.05 -6.26 -1.92
C ARG A 70 11.38 -6.76 -2.46
N HIS A 71 11.38 -7.33 -3.66
CA HIS A 71 12.60 -7.80 -4.30
C HIS A 71 13.62 -6.67 -4.49
N LEU A 72 13.18 -5.52 -5.01
CA LEU A 72 14.05 -4.36 -5.22
C LEU A 72 14.58 -3.79 -3.89
N THR A 73 13.74 -3.63 -2.87
CA THR A 73 14.16 -3.10 -1.57
C THR A 73 15.14 -4.04 -0.89
N SER A 74 14.91 -5.36 -0.93
CA SER A 74 15.85 -6.33 -0.36
C SER A 74 17.23 -6.26 -1.02
N ILE A 75 17.30 -6.10 -2.35
CA ILE A 75 18.60 -5.95 -3.02
C ILE A 75 19.30 -4.65 -2.58
N LEU A 76 18.56 -3.54 -2.49
CA LEU A 76 19.12 -2.27 -2.01
C LEU A 76 19.65 -2.41 -0.58
N GLU A 77 18.90 -3.05 0.32
CA GLU A 77 19.33 -3.32 1.71
C GLU A 77 20.60 -4.17 1.76
N LEU A 78 20.69 -5.24 0.94
CA LEU A 78 21.89 -6.09 0.87
C LEU A 78 23.13 -5.31 0.40
N ILE A 79 22.96 -4.38 -0.53
CA ILE A 79 24.04 -3.48 -0.98
C ILE A 79 24.44 -2.53 0.15
N GLU A 80 23.47 -1.95 0.85
CA GLU A 80 23.70 -0.98 1.94
C GLU A 80 24.50 -1.58 3.09
N ILE A 81 24.23 -2.85 3.45
CA ILE A 81 24.96 -3.55 4.51
C ILE A 81 26.26 -4.22 4.01
N ASN A 82 26.64 -4.03 2.75
CA ASN A 82 27.77 -4.69 2.10
C ASN A 82 27.75 -6.22 2.25
N TYR A 83 26.58 -6.84 2.06
CA TYR A 83 26.43 -8.28 2.18
C TYR A 83 27.30 -9.00 1.13
N PRO A 84 28.10 -10.03 1.51
CA PRO A 84 29.08 -10.65 0.63
C PRO A 84 28.42 -11.62 -0.36
N MET A 85 27.65 -11.10 -1.31
CA MET A 85 27.02 -11.86 -2.39
C MET A 85 27.59 -11.44 -3.75
N LYS A 86 28.05 -12.43 -4.51
CA LYS A 86 28.82 -12.23 -5.76
C LYS A 86 28.03 -11.54 -6.87
N ASP A 87 26.70 -11.70 -6.87
CA ASP A 87 25.81 -11.27 -7.96
C ASP A 87 25.00 -10.01 -7.64
N LEU A 88 25.35 -9.27 -6.57
CA LEU A 88 24.72 -7.99 -6.29
C LEU A 88 25.15 -6.94 -7.33
N PRO A 89 24.22 -6.08 -7.79
CA PRO A 89 24.55 -5.03 -8.72
C PRO A 89 25.43 -3.97 -8.05
N LYS A 90 26.39 -3.43 -8.80
CA LYS A 90 27.25 -2.35 -8.34
C LYS A 90 26.59 -1.02 -8.65
N LEU A 91 26.12 -0.34 -7.60
CA LEU A 91 25.47 0.96 -7.71
C LEU A 91 26.40 2.07 -7.24
N SER A 92 26.38 3.21 -7.94
CA SER A 92 26.94 4.44 -7.38
C SER A 92 26.09 4.95 -6.22
N ALA A 93 26.63 5.79 -5.34
CA ALA A 93 25.86 6.41 -4.26
C ALA A 93 24.66 7.23 -4.80
N ALA A 94 24.82 7.85 -5.97
CA ALA A 94 23.75 8.59 -6.63
C ALA A 94 22.63 7.66 -7.12
N ASP A 95 22.98 6.52 -7.71
CA ASP A 95 22.01 5.52 -8.17
C ASP A 95 21.29 4.85 -7.00
N MET A 96 22.01 4.57 -5.92
CA MET A 96 21.45 4.03 -4.69
C MET A 96 20.37 4.94 -4.12
N LYS A 97 20.69 6.24 -3.94
CA LYS A 97 19.75 7.25 -3.44
C LYS A 97 18.55 7.42 -4.38
N TRP A 98 18.78 7.40 -5.68
CA TRP A 98 17.71 7.46 -6.67
C TRP A 98 16.79 6.24 -6.56
N CYS A 99 17.33 5.02 -6.54
CA CYS A 99 16.55 3.78 -6.45
C CYS A 99 15.71 3.73 -5.16
N GLN A 100 16.28 4.09 -4.01
CA GLN A 100 15.56 4.17 -2.73
C GLN A 100 14.37 5.15 -2.81
N ARG A 101 14.60 6.34 -3.37
CA ARG A 101 13.53 7.34 -3.57
C ARG A 101 12.44 6.85 -4.51
N GLU A 102 12.80 6.17 -5.59
CA GLU A 102 11.81 5.64 -6.54
C GLU A 102 11.04 4.44 -5.97
N CYS A 103 11.67 3.61 -5.13
CA CYS A 103 10.97 2.56 -4.38
C CYS A 103 9.91 3.15 -3.44
N VAL A 104 10.21 4.27 -2.77
CA VAL A 104 9.24 5.03 -1.97
C VAL A 104 8.05 5.47 -2.82
N LYS A 105 8.31 6.17 -3.93
CA LYS A 105 7.25 6.68 -4.79
C LYS A 105 6.37 5.54 -5.31
N ALA A 106 6.98 4.41 -5.68
CA ALA A 106 6.26 3.22 -6.12
C ALA A 106 5.39 2.63 -5.00
N TYR A 107 5.88 2.58 -3.76
CA TYR A 107 5.11 2.17 -2.60
C TYR A 107 3.91 3.09 -2.35
N ASP A 108 4.11 4.40 -2.40
CA ASP A 108 3.02 5.35 -2.20
C ASP A 108 1.93 5.16 -3.25
N MET A 109 2.30 4.90 -4.52
CA MET A 109 1.35 4.56 -5.59
C MET A 109 0.70 3.17 -5.44
N ILE A 110 1.31 2.23 -4.72
CA ILE A 110 0.66 0.95 -4.36
C ILE A 110 -0.45 1.17 -3.34
N VAL A 111 -0.21 2.07 -2.38
CA VAL A 111 -1.10 2.34 -1.24
C VAL A 111 -2.22 3.30 -1.62
N ILE A 112 -1.95 4.32 -2.44
CA ILE A 112 -2.95 5.26 -2.96
C ILE A 112 -3.91 4.49 -3.87
N LYS A 113 -5.07 4.11 -3.33
CA LYS A 113 -6.19 3.51 -4.07
C LYS A 113 -7.41 4.41 -3.93
N ARG A 114 -8.10 4.69 -5.03
CA ARG A 114 -9.32 5.51 -4.99
C ARG A 114 -10.38 4.85 -4.12
N GLU A 115 -10.60 3.56 -4.35
CA GLU A 115 -11.62 2.78 -3.62
C GLU A 115 -11.37 2.78 -2.11
N TYR A 116 -10.11 2.82 -1.68
CA TYR A 116 -9.76 2.90 -0.27
C TYR A 116 -10.28 4.18 0.38
N LEU A 117 -10.29 5.31 -0.32
CA LEU A 117 -10.84 6.55 0.25
C LEU A 117 -12.37 6.62 0.07
N VAL A 118 -12.90 6.19 -1.08
CA VAL A 118 -14.33 6.28 -1.41
C VAL A 118 -15.19 5.35 -0.56
N SER A 119 -14.75 4.11 -0.33
CA SER A 119 -15.49 3.11 0.44
C SER A 119 -15.73 3.51 1.89
N ARG A 120 -14.81 4.28 2.50
CA ARG A 120 -14.94 4.71 3.89
C ARG A 120 -14.07 5.93 4.18
N PRO A 121 -14.57 7.15 3.94
CA PRO A 121 -13.77 8.38 3.96
C PRO A 121 -13.55 8.88 5.41
N THR A 122 -12.78 8.14 6.20
CA THR A 122 -12.43 8.52 7.59
C THR A 122 -11.29 9.54 7.62
N PRO A 123 -11.17 10.36 8.69
CA PRO A 123 -10.06 11.30 8.83
C PRO A 123 -8.70 10.65 8.63
N GLU A 124 -8.48 9.45 9.17
CA GLU A 124 -7.20 8.73 9.06
C GLU A 124 -6.85 8.39 7.62
N ARG A 125 -7.84 7.98 6.80
CA ARG A 125 -7.61 7.67 5.38
C ARG A 125 -7.29 8.94 4.59
N PHE A 126 -7.97 10.05 4.87
CA PHE A 126 -7.64 11.35 4.27
C PHE A 126 -6.22 11.81 4.63
N TYR A 127 -5.83 11.70 5.90
CA TYR A 127 -4.49 12.04 6.35
C TYR A 127 -3.42 11.14 5.76
N GLU A 128 -3.70 9.84 5.64
CA GLU A 128 -2.80 8.93 4.94
C GLU A 128 -2.62 9.35 3.48
N TRP A 129 -3.71 9.60 2.75
CA TRP A 129 -3.63 10.09 1.37
C TRP A 129 -2.81 11.38 1.25
N LEU A 130 -3.07 12.37 2.13
CA LEU A 130 -2.33 13.63 2.14
C LEU A 130 -0.83 13.40 2.40
N ALA A 131 -0.49 12.59 3.40
CA ALA A 131 0.92 12.29 3.72
C ALA A 131 1.65 11.61 2.57
N ARG A 132 0.97 10.74 1.82
CA ARG A 132 1.52 10.09 0.61
C ARG A 132 1.70 11.07 -0.53
N PHE A 133 0.75 11.97 -0.75
CA PHE A 133 0.89 13.05 -1.72
C PHE A 133 2.05 13.98 -1.37
N GLU A 134 2.20 14.36 -0.11
CA GLU A 134 3.34 15.14 0.35
C GLU A 134 4.67 14.41 0.13
N SER A 135 4.73 13.11 0.42
CA SER A 135 5.94 12.32 0.18
C SER A 135 6.29 12.25 -1.30
N TYR A 136 5.29 12.02 -2.16
CA TYR A 136 5.47 11.97 -3.61
C TYR A 136 5.93 13.32 -4.19
N VAL A 137 5.25 14.42 -3.84
CA VAL A 137 5.48 15.76 -4.43
C VAL A 137 6.71 16.43 -3.84
N LEU A 138 6.85 16.41 -2.51
CA LEU A 138 7.91 17.13 -1.80
C LEU A 138 9.18 16.28 -1.64
N GLY A 139 9.14 15.00 -2.03
CA GLY A 139 10.22 14.06 -1.80
C GLY A 139 10.52 13.84 -0.32
N LYS A 140 9.56 14.12 0.57
CA LYS A 140 9.72 13.86 2.00
C LYS A 140 9.94 12.36 2.19
N THR A 141 10.99 11.99 2.91
CA THR A 141 11.22 10.60 3.30
C THR A 141 9.98 10.09 4.03
N PRO A 142 9.36 8.99 3.61
CA PRO A 142 8.27 8.38 4.35
C PRO A 142 8.76 7.89 5.69
N ARG A 143 7.83 7.78 6.66
CA ARG A 143 8.13 7.23 7.99
C ARG A 143 8.86 5.88 7.94
N MET A 144 8.53 5.01 6.98
CA MET A 144 9.15 3.68 6.88
C MET A 144 10.66 3.74 6.60
N LEU A 145 11.15 4.83 6.00
CA LEU A 145 12.57 5.06 5.72
C LEU A 145 13.19 6.07 6.70
N GLY A 146 12.65 6.17 7.91
CA GLY A 146 13.16 7.11 8.94
C GLY A 146 12.65 8.55 8.80
N GLY A 147 11.64 8.78 7.96
CA GLY A 147 10.95 10.07 7.87
C GLY A 147 10.17 10.45 9.12
N HIS A 148 9.79 11.72 9.23
CA HIS A 148 9.02 12.21 10.37
C HIS A 148 7.61 11.56 10.41
N PRO A 149 7.13 11.17 11.61
CA PRO A 149 5.76 10.69 11.75
C PRO A 149 4.76 11.83 11.43
N PRO A 150 3.58 11.50 10.88
CA PRO A 150 2.52 12.48 10.71
C PRO A 150 2.14 13.10 12.06
N GLN A 151 1.89 14.41 12.10
CA GLN A 151 1.85 15.24 13.31
C GLN A 151 0.63 15.06 14.22
N LEU A 152 -0.19 14.02 14.03
CA LEU A 152 -1.43 13.87 14.78
C LEU A 152 -1.33 12.76 15.83
N PRO A 153 -1.79 13.01 17.07
CA PRO A 153 -1.91 11.96 18.06
C PRO A 153 -2.90 10.91 17.55
N ARG A 154 -2.41 9.67 17.41
CA ARG A 154 -3.23 8.52 17.01
C ARG A 154 -3.45 7.67 18.25
N ASN A 155 -4.71 7.44 18.60
CA ASN A 155 -5.04 6.43 19.59
C ASN A 155 -5.00 5.06 18.90
N ALA A 156 -4.23 4.12 19.45
CA ALA A 156 -4.21 2.74 19.00
C ALA A 156 -5.16 1.94 19.91
N TYR A 157 -6.26 1.45 19.34
CA TYR A 157 -7.15 0.52 20.03
C TYR A 157 -6.67 -0.91 19.75
N LEU A 158 -6.53 -1.70 20.81
CA LEU A 158 -6.14 -3.10 20.75
C LEU A 158 -7.31 -3.96 21.23
N SER A 159 -7.83 -4.79 20.34
CA SER A 159 -8.94 -5.70 20.62
C SER A 159 -8.46 -7.13 20.51
N PHE A 160 -8.81 -7.96 21.49
CA PHE A 160 -8.44 -9.37 21.52
C PHE A 160 -9.70 -10.23 21.47
N ALA A 161 -9.68 -11.26 20.62
CA ALA A 161 -10.71 -12.29 20.64
C ALA A 161 -10.56 -13.16 21.89
N THR A 162 -11.62 -13.87 22.25
CA THR A 162 -11.59 -14.84 23.34
C THR A 162 -10.57 -15.95 23.02
N PRO A 163 -9.54 -16.15 23.87
CA PRO A 163 -8.56 -17.18 23.62
C PRO A 163 -9.19 -18.58 23.70
N PHE A 164 -8.68 -19.51 22.90
CA PHE A 164 -9.11 -20.90 22.92
C PHE A 164 -7.90 -21.85 22.84
N LYS A 165 -8.08 -23.10 23.27
CA LYS A 165 -7.02 -24.11 23.29
C LYS A 165 -7.17 -25.06 22.11
N LEU A 166 -6.09 -25.33 21.39
CA LEU A 166 -6.11 -26.30 20.29
C LEU A 166 -6.44 -27.73 20.76
N GLY A 167 -6.10 -28.08 22.00
CA GLY A 167 -6.41 -29.38 22.59
C GLY A 167 -7.92 -29.70 22.64
N GLN A 168 -8.79 -28.68 22.61
CA GLN A 168 -10.24 -28.86 22.55
C GLN A 168 -10.72 -29.50 21.24
N TYR A 169 -9.90 -29.46 20.20
CA TYR A 169 -10.20 -30.00 18.87
C TYR A 169 -9.45 -31.32 18.58
N TYR A 170 -8.72 -31.87 19.55
CA TYR A 170 -7.86 -33.03 19.32
C TYR A 170 -8.65 -34.27 18.92
N ASP A 171 -9.77 -34.54 19.59
CA ASP A 171 -10.60 -35.71 19.29
C ASP A 171 -11.20 -35.61 17.88
N ASP A 172 -11.72 -34.43 17.52
CA ASP A 172 -12.22 -34.13 16.16
C ASP A 172 -11.09 -34.31 15.12
N TYR A 173 -9.89 -33.78 15.41
CA TYR A 173 -8.73 -33.85 14.52
C TYR A 173 -8.24 -35.29 14.31
N SER A 174 -8.28 -36.11 15.37
CA SER A 174 -7.87 -37.52 15.29
C SER A 174 -8.79 -38.33 14.37
N ARG A 175 -10.06 -37.94 14.26
CA ARG A 175 -11.07 -38.58 13.41
C ARG A 175 -11.03 -38.06 11.99
N ASP A 176 -10.95 -36.74 11.81
CA ASP A 176 -10.90 -36.09 10.51
C ASP A 176 -10.07 -34.80 10.58
N LYS A 177 -8.81 -34.90 10.15
CA LYS A 177 -7.83 -33.82 10.19
C LYS A 177 -8.25 -32.63 9.34
N SER A 178 -8.65 -32.89 8.09
CA SER A 178 -8.93 -31.84 7.10
C SER A 178 -10.11 -30.99 7.56
N LYS A 179 -11.20 -31.64 7.94
CA LYS A 179 -12.42 -30.97 8.40
C LYS A 179 -12.20 -30.18 9.68
N THR A 180 -11.39 -30.70 10.59
CA THR A 180 -11.09 -30.02 11.86
C THR A 180 -10.23 -28.78 11.66
N VAL A 181 -9.22 -28.85 10.77
CA VAL A 181 -8.42 -27.67 10.41
C VAL A 181 -9.29 -26.59 9.77
N GLU A 182 -10.16 -26.96 8.84
CA GLU A 182 -11.09 -26.02 8.20
C GLU A 182 -12.04 -25.36 9.21
N LYS A 183 -12.57 -26.14 10.18
CA LYS A 183 -13.40 -25.64 11.29
C LYS A 183 -12.66 -24.61 12.15
N VAL A 184 -11.42 -24.91 12.55
CA VAL A 184 -10.62 -24.01 13.39
C VAL A 184 -10.24 -22.73 12.63
N LEU A 185 -9.85 -22.84 11.36
CA LEU A 185 -9.56 -21.69 10.51
C LEU A 185 -10.81 -20.83 10.26
N GLY A 186 -11.97 -21.47 10.08
CA GLY A 186 -13.26 -20.79 9.97
C GLY A 186 -13.59 -19.96 11.20
N LYS A 187 -13.42 -20.54 12.40
CA LYS A 187 -13.58 -19.81 13.66
C LYS A 187 -12.63 -18.62 13.76
N LEU A 188 -11.34 -18.80 13.47
CA LEU A 188 -10.35 -17.72 13.50
C LEU A 188 -10.73 -16.58 12.56
N ARG A 189 -11.19 -16.91 11.35
CA ARG A 189 -11.66 -15.92 10.37
C ARG A 189 -12.85 -15.13 10.89
N GLN A 190 -13.84 -15.82 11.47
CA GLN A 190 -15.04 -15.18 12.05
C GLN A 190 -14.69 -14.28 13.23
N ASP A 191 -13.80 -14.73 14.13
CA ASP A 191 -13.34 -13.92 15.26
C ASP A 191 -12.63 -12.66 14.77
N MET A 192 -11.75 -12.78 13.77
CA MET A 192 -11.07 -11.63 13.16
C MET A 192 -12.04 -10.67 12.48
N GLU A 193 -13.00 -11.18 11.72
CA GLU A 193 -14.01 -10.37 11.04
C GLU A 193 -14.86 -9.59 12.04
N LYS A 194 -15.29 -10.23 13.12
CA LYS A 194 -16.00 -9.55 14.21
C LYS A 194 -15.16 -8.44 14.85
N LEU A 195 -13.91 -8.71 15.18
CA LEU A 195 -13.01 -7.69 15.75
C LEU A 195 -12.82 -6.50 14.80
N LEU A 196 -12.73 -6.75 13.49
CA LEU A 196 -12.61 -5.69 12.48
C LEU A 196 -13.88 -4.83 12.40
N GLU A 197 -15.05 -5.46 12.43
CA GLU A 197 -16.35 -4.76 12.43
C GLU A 197 -16.55 -3.91 13.69
N ASP A 198 -16.24 -4.46 14.87
CA ASP A 198 -16.29 -3.71 16.12
C ASP A 198 -15.30 -2.53 16.08
N SER A 199 -14.10 -2.74 15.54
CA SER A 199 -13.10 -1.69 15.36
C SER A 199 -13.52 -0.63 14.36
N HIS A 200 -14.38 -0.97 13.38
CA HIS A 200 -14.91 0.00 12.44
C HIS A 200 -15.72 1.08 13.16
N GLN A 201 -16.45 0.75 14.21
CA GLN A 201 -17.28 1.70 14.96
C GLN A 201 -16.48 2.71 15.79
N LEU A 202 -15.17 2.48 15.98
CA LEU A 202 -14.28 3.37 16.72
C LEU A 202 -13.85 4.61 15.92
N THR A 203 -14.20 4.67 14.63
CA THR A 203 -13.93 5.81 13.75
C THR A 203 -15.20 6.22 13.00
N TYR A 204 -15.24 7.47 12.56
CA TYR A 204 -16.36 8.06 11.83
C TYR A 204 -15.94 8.45 10.41
N THR A 205 -16.91 8.60 9.52
CA THR A 205 -16.69 9.09 8.16
C THR A 205 -16.92 10.60 8.09
N LEU A 206 -16.06 11.33 7.37
CA LEU A 206 -16.19 12.79 7.19
C LEU A 206 -17.25 13.18 6.16
N VAL A 207 -17.53 12.28 5.22
CA VAL A 207 -18.62 12.36 4.24
C VAL A 207 -19.25 10.97 4.13
N ASP A 208 -20.41 10.85 3.49
CA ASP A 208 -21.05 9.54 3.33
C ASP A 208 -20.20 8.63 2.40
N PRO A 209 -20.05 7.33 2.72
CA PRO A 209 -19.40 6.37 1.83
C PRO A 209 -19.96 6.44 0.41
N GLY A 210 -19.08 6.56 -0.59
CA GLY A 210 -19.48 6.68 -1.99
C GLY A 210 -19.99 8.07 -2.42
N ASP A 211 -20.31 8.97 -1.49
CA ASP A 211 -20.72 10.34 -1.84
C ASP A 211 -19.50 11.16 -2.27
N VAL A 212 -19.36 11.34 -3.58
CA VAL A 212 -18.33 12.19 -4.19
C VAL A 212 -18.86 13.59 -4.54
N GLY A 213 -20.03 13.97 -4.03
CA GLY A 213 -20.68 15.25 -4.26
C GLY A 213 -21.32 15.35 -5.66
N GLY A 214 -22.44 16.07 -5.74
CA GLY A 214 -23.13 16.33 -7.01
C GLY A 214 -22.23 17.07 -8.03
N VAL A 215 -22.54 16.91 -9.33
CA VAL A 215 -21.78 17.51 -10.44
C VAL A 215 -21.73 19.02 -10.33
#